data_AF-A0A3S4ZMS6-F1
#
_entry.id   AF-A0A3S4ZMS6-F1
#
_cell.length_a   1.000
_cell.length_b   1.000
_cell.length_c   1.000
_cell.angle_alpha   90.00
_cell.angle_beta   90.00
_cell.angle_gamma   90.00
#
_symmetry.space_group_name_H-M   'P 1'
#
loop_
_entity.id
_entity.type
_entity.pdbx_description
1 polymer ?
#
loop_
_entity_poly.entity_id
_entity_poly.type
_entity_poly.pdbx_seq_one_letter_code
_entity_poly.pdbx_strand_id
1 'polypeptide(L)' 'MKSFAHYNFEDSGTFKTIAQFDCRGVEPIIFSPRIGWRARGVKSGNLFYDINLNDNPTRSTPCIDIDVTFTYEL' A
#
# COMPACT_ATOMS: atom_id res chain seq x y z
N MET A 1 -10.42 15.33 5.32
CA MET A 1 -11.13 14.17 4.74
C MET A 1 -10.06 13.16 4.34
N LYS A 2 -9.99 11.98 4.96
CA LYS A 2 -8.98 10.96 4.60
C LYS A 2 -9.53 10.15 3.43
N SER A 3 -8.97 10.30 2.23
CA SER A 3 -9.22 9.38 1.13
C SER A 3 -8.11 8.33 1.10
N PHE A 4 -8.49 7.06 1.08
CA PHE A 4 -7.59 5.97 0.77
C PHE A 4 -7.94 5.51 -0.65
N ALA A 5 -6.96 5.50 -1.54
CA ALA A 5 -7.12 4.96 -2.89
C ALA A 5 -6.59 3.52 -2.93
N HIS A 6 -7.20 2.69 -3.78
CA HIS A 6 -6.74 1.34 -4.03
C HIS A 6 -5.59 1.33 -5.05
N TYR A 7 -4.60 0.48 -4.81
CA TYR A 7 -3.64 0.05 -5.82
C TYR A 7 -4.21 -1.17 -6.55
N ASN A 8 -4.40 -1.05 -7.85
CA ASN A 8 -5.03 -2.05 -8.71
C ASN A 8 -4.01 -2.63 -9.70
N PHE A 9 -4.41 -3.70 -10.40
CA PHE A 9 -3.59 -4.36 -11.40
C PHE A 9 -3.06 -3.40 -12.49
N GLU A 10 -3.88 -2.46 -12.93
CA GLU A 10 -3.49 -1.48 -13.96
C GLU A 10 -2.44 -0.47 -13.48
N ASP A 11 -2.25 -0.31 -12.17
CA ASP A 11 -1.24 0.58 -11.61
C ASP A 11 0.15 -0.10 -11.51
N SER A 12 0.21 -1.42 -11.75
CA SER A 12 1.39 -2.27 -11.55
C SER A 12 2.64 -1.71 -12.25
N GLY A 13 3.73 -1.62 -11.50
CA GLY A 13 5.01 -1.10 -12.00
C GLY A 13 5.11 0.42 -12.02
N THR A 14 4.09 1.13 -11.53
CA THR A 14 4.09 2.58 -11.38
C THR A 14 3.77 3.00 -9.95
N PHE A 15 4.25 4.18 -9.54
CA PHE A 15 3.88 4.79 -8.28
C PHE A 15 2.46 5.36 -8.34
N LYS A 16 1.69 5.15 -7.26
CA LYS A 16 0.34 5.70 -7.09
C LYS A 16 0.14 6.24 -5.68
N THR A 17 -0.42 7.43 -5.59
CA THR A 17 -0.83 8.02 -4.30
C THR A 17 -2.03 7.26 -3.75
N ILE A 18 -1.82 6.49 -2.68
CA ILE A 18 -2.88 5.72 -2.00
C ILE A 18 -3.39 6.37 -0.71
N ALA A 19 -2.65 7.34 -0.16
CA ALA A 19 -3.04 8.07 1.04
C ALA A 19 -2.48 9.49 0.99
N GLN A 20 -3.25 10.45 1.47
CA GLN A 20 -2.83 11.83 1.64
C GLN A 20 -3.10 12.25 3.09
N PHE A 21 -2.13 12.94 3.69
CA PHE A 21 -2.19 13.41 5.06
C PHE A 21 -2.15 14.93 5.10
N ASP A 22 -3.06 15.54 5.86
CA ASP A 22 -2.97 16.96 6.23
C ASP A 22 -2.00 17.05 7.40
N CYS A 23 -0.84 17.63 7.14
CA CYS A 23 0.31 17.70 8.02
C CYS A 23 0.51 19.14 8.50
N ARG A 24 0.63 19.35 9.82
CA ARG A 24 0.82 20.68 10.43
C ARG A 24 2.03 20.69 11.36
N GLY A 25 3.18 21.09 10.82
CA GLY A 25 4.45 21.15 11.56
C GLY A 25 5.11 19.79 11.79
N VAL A 26 4.64 18.73 11.13
CA VAL A 26 5.23 17.38 11.15
C VAL A 26 5.15 16.78 9.76
N GLU A 27 6.19 16.06 9.33
CA GLU A 27 6.25 15.43 8.02
C GLU A 27 6.50 13.93 8.16
N PRO A 28 5.83 13.09 7.34
CA PRO A 28 6.11 11.68 7.32
C PRO A 28 7.42 11.42 6.55
N ILE A 29 8.41 10.86 7.24
CA ILE A 29 9.73 10.54 6.68
C ILE A 29 9.96 9.04 6.50
N ILE A 30 9.18 8.21 7.17
CA ILE A 30 9.29 6.75 7.16
C ILE A 30 7.87 6.17 7.12
N PHE A 31 7.68 5.16 6.27
CA PHE A 31 6.46 4.36 6.20
C PHE A 31 6.74 2.92 6.62
N SER A 32 5.82 2.32 7.37
CA SER A 32 5.84 0.89 7.69
C SER A 32 4.47 0.32 7.36
N PRO A 33 4.34 -0.54 6.34
CA PRO A 33 3.04 -1.03 5.86
C PRO A 33 2.36 -1.98 6.85
N ARG A 34 3.11 -2.70 7.69
CA ARG A 34 2.57 -3.59 8.74
C ARG A 34 1.57 -4.62 8.18
N ILE A 35 0.61 -5.02 9.03
CA ILE A 35 -0.45 -5.99 8.77
C ILE A 35 -1.80 -5.28 8.61
N GLY A 36 -2.75 -5.95 7.97
CA GLY A 36 -4.15 -5.50 7.85
C GLY A 36 -4.54 -5.14 6.42
N TRP A 37 -3.64 -5.35 5.46
CA TRP A 37 -3.94 -5.15 4.05
C TRP A 37 -4.87 -6.21 3.52
N ARG A 38 -5.61 -5.84 2.48
CA ARG A 38 -6.55 -6.73 1.79
C ARG A 38 -6.33 -6.63 0.30
N ALA A 39 -6.40 -7.76 -0.38
CA ALA A 39 -6.28 -7.83 -1.82
C ALA A 39 -7.33 -8.77 -2.41
N ARG A 40 -7.61 -8.57 -3.69
CA ARG A 40 -8.47 -9.45 -4.48
C ARG A 40 -7.65 -10.04 -5.63
N GLY A 41 -7.68 -11.37 -5.77
CA GLY A 41 -7.08 -12.03 -6.92
C GLY A 41 -7.77 -11.58 -8.21
N VAL A 42 -7.02 -11.02 -9.15
CA VAL A 42 -7.57 -10.45 -10.40
C VAL A 42 -8.35 -11.50 -11.20
N LYS A 43 -7.83 -12.72 -11.30
CA LYS A 43 -8.45 -13.82 -12.06
C LYS A 43 -9.44 -14.64 -11.25
N SER A 44 -9.11 -14.97 -10.00
CA SER A 44 -9.93 -15.85 -9.17
C SER A 44 -11.04 -15.13 -8.41
N GLY A 45 -10.94 -13.81 -8.23
CA GLY A 45 -11.82 -13.05 -7.35
C GLY A 45 -11.61 -13.32 -5.86
N ASN A 46 -10.72 -14.25 -5.48
CA ASN A 46 -10.44 -14.63 -4.10
C ASN A 46 -10.02 -13.41 -3.28
N LEU A 47 -10.54 -13.33 -2.06
CA LEU A 47 -10.18 -12.29 -1.12
C LEU A 47 -9.07 -12.80 -0.20
N PHE A 48 -8.04 -11.97 -0.05
CA PHE A 48 -6.93 -12.19 0.86
C PHE A 48 -7.02 -11.12 1.95
N TYR A 49 -7.05 -11.56 3.20
CA TYR A 49 -7.18 -10.71 4.38
C TYR A 49 -5.90 -10.76 5.20
N ASP A 50 -5.72 -9.77 6.07
CA ASP A 50 -4.61 -9.67 7.02
C ASP A 50 -3.23 -9.89 6.37
N ILE A 51 -3.09 -9.41 5.14
CA ILE A 51 -1.83 -9.47 4.40
C ILE A 51 -0.81 -8.66 5.18
N ASN A 52 0.30 -9.31 5.50
CA ASN A 52 1.45 -8.70 6.15
C ASN A 52 2.45 -8.30 5.08
N LEU A 53 2.71 -6.99 4.97
CA LEU A 53 3.59 -6.40 3.97
C LEU A 53 4.89 -5.86 4.58
N ASN A 54 5.22 -6.28 5.82
CA ASN A 54 6.55 -6.01 6.39
C ASN A 54 7.64 -6.78 5.63
N ASP A 55 8.90 -6.34 5.76
CA ASP A 55 10.11 -6.83 5.07
C ASP A 55 10.39 -8.34 5.17
N ASN A 56 9.65 -9.09 5.99
CA ASN A 56 9.70 -10.55 6.09
C ASN A 56 8.37 -11.18 5.64
N PRO A 57 8.11 -11.26 4.32
CA PRO A 57 6.90 -11.90 3.82
C PRO A 57 6.88 -13.39 4.19
N THR A 58 5.77 -13.84 4.80
CA THR A 58 5.54 -15.27 5.03
C THR A 58 5.28 -16.00 3.71
N ARG A 59 5.57 -17.31 3.63
CA ARG A 59 5.42 -18.15 2.41
C ARG A 59 4.04 -18.10 1.73
N SER A 60 3.00 -17.60 2.40
CA SER A 60 1.64 -17.47 1.88
C SER A 60 1.28 -16.06 1.40
N THR A 61 2.21 -15.11 1.48
CA THR A 61 2.00 -13.75 0.98
C THR A 61 2.10 -13.77 -0.54
N PRO A 62 1.13 -13.21 -1.30
CA PRO A 62 1.29 -13.06 -2.74
C PRO A 62 2.60 -12.30 -3.01
N CYS A 63 3.28 -12.56 -4.14
CA CYS A 63 4.48 -11.81 -4.52
C CYS A 63 4.11 -10.33 -4.73
N ILE A 64 4.17 -9.55 -3.67
CA ILE A 64 3.86 -8.13 -3.61
C ILE A 64 5.15 -7.47 -3.16
N ASP A 65 5.76 -6.73 -4.09
CA ASP A 65 6.87 -5.83 -3.80
C ASP A 65 6.28 -4.44 -3.58
N ILE A 66 6.76 -3.73 -2.55
CA ILE A 66 6.20 -2.41 -2.18
C ILE A 66 7.33 -1.43 -1.96
N ASP A 67 7.43 -0.51 -2.90
CA ASP A 67 8.21 0.71 -2.74
C ASP A 67 7.29 1.86 -2.34
N VAL A 68 7.72 2.65 -1.36
CA VAL A 68 6.98 3.83 -0.90
C VAL A 68 7.85 5.06 -0.97
N THR A 69 7.29 6.11 -1.57
CA THR A 69 7.88 7.45 -1.59
C THR A 69 6.86 8.47 -1.09
N PHE A 70 7.35 9.53 -0.46
CA PHE A 70 6.54 10.67 -0.05
C PHE A 70 6.72 11.79 -1.07
N THR A 71 5.61 12.25 -1.65
CA THR A 71 5.60 13.42 -2.55
C THR A 71 4.94 14.60 -1.85
N TYR A 72 5.52 15.78 -2.04
CA TYR A 72 5.01 17.06 -1.53
C TYR A 72 4.59 17.94 -2.70
N GLU A 73 3.43 18.56 -2.58
CA GLU A 73 3.03 19.68 -3.43
C GLU A 73 3.42 20.97 -2.69
N LEU A 74 4.29 21.77 -3.30
CA LEU A 74 4.70 23.10 -2.81
C LEU A 74 3.66 24.15 -3.18
#